data_AF-A0A9P6B8I8-F1
#
_entry.id   AF-A0A9P6B8I8-F1
#
_cell.length_a   1.000
_cell.length_b   1.000
_cell.length_c   1.000
_cell.angle_alpha   90.00
_cell.angle_beta   90.00
_cell.angle_gamma   90.00
#
_symmetry.space_group_name_H-M   'P 1'
#
loop_
_entity.id
_entity.type
_entity.pdbx_description
1 polymer ?
#
loop_
_entity_poly.entity_id
_entity_poly.type
_entity_poly.pdbx_seq_one_letter_code
_entity_poly.pdbx_strand_id
1 'polypeptide(L)'
;MFEVLTSSHRRRFQCQGERIRYIHTHRLRYVHDLYRLVVTLGPVHAQTYLYDSVPKATDHMSPFIYSTNFLPMDSSRMQGNLVYNRFEGFRNDDRSHEDADESGLEEFWTRAPDALAAHSYEMLNQPSVEFTRQTWWQSLTRYYGGPRAHATRRITEDLSHLFRVSNYFLSFINVPLFFSTLHHPGQREHVQPSLVLAMLALSTLIQSGDLGLGQKAILRALELRDLAQSHFDMSLSSGWVSPGLAQAAMLLVLFEASCHPAYSESRAHSTLFLLDSLILGLGLLELDKEEYNVTALNPNSVASLFGPLSDHIDQAAIGQGTTNQGCSCLDLQLSNTSPSSKKITPFWGTCPGWSEEWDVVEIRREEQRRLVWNAHALASGHLSFYDSVDRTSLNLSIAKAWNFKVFFPGEKLFGTPQMQDDLTAKHSIWALQSRCYMLYTSCFSVHHDASISEYDKGQFAVQAWLESEQIEKMLNTHTCNIERAFLYFGRQVLFHSRNLVTSQYSRYVPHPNIGDPHFNRDKAVLWLSHQQRVVQNFLPALPRVAGPKDNMLASRPYFTFWFHDQLARYLNIWRQDPTLHIALHLCVTLLRPVEYLMTLFPSNYPRQRYEVLHQRLVDACIFAGIPPPPPPSYLNQ
;
A
#
# COMPACT_ATOMS: atom_id res chain seq x y z
N MET A 1 -28.23 56.57 -18.19
CA MET A 1 -26.95 56.49 -18.91
C MET A 1 -26.27 55.20 -18.48
N PHE A 2 -26.24 54.10 -19.21
CA PHE A 2 -26.63 53.69 -20.58
C PHE A 2 -26.63 52.15 -20.44
N GLU A 3 -27.69 51.35 -20.61
CA GLU A 3 -28.48 51.05 -21.81
C GLU A 3 -27.67 50.89 -23.11
N VAL A 4 -28.07 49.90 -23.93
CA VAL A 4 -27.58 49.60 -25.31
C VAL A 4 -26.28 48.75 -25.33
N LEU A 5 -26.33 47.47 -25.69
CA LEU A 5 -26.42 47.01 -27.08
C LEU A 5 -27.22 45.72 -27.25
N THR A 6 -28.23 45.84 -28.09
CA THR A 6 -29.09 44.80 -28.65
C THR A 6 -28.53 44.24 -29.96
N SER A 7 -28.85 42.96 -30.20
CA SER A 7 -29.24 42.36 -31.49
C SER A 7 -28.30 42.46 -32.70
N SER A 8 -27.98 41.31 -33.31
CA SER A 8 -28.65 40.84 -34.55
C SER A 8 -27.92 39.65 -35.20
N HIS A 9 -28.58 38.48 -35.24
CA HIS A 9 -28.77 37.69 -36.46
C HIS A 9 -29.71 36.50 -36.20
N ARG A 10 -30.97 36.68 -36.59
CA ARG A 10 -31.90 35.58 -36.95
C ARG A 10 -31.72 35.31 -38.45
N ARG A 11 -31.66 34.04 -38.86
CA ARG A 11 -32.63 33.41 -39.79
C ARG A 11 -32.28 31.94 -40.12
N ARG A 12 -33.34 31.11 -39.99
CA ARG A 12 -33.66 29.84 -40.69
C ARG A 12 -32.75 28.65 -40.35
N PHE A 13 -33.25 27.54 -39.81
CA PHE A 13 -34.30 26.68 -40.38
C PHE A 13 -35.33 26.19 -39.35
N GLN A 14 -36.56 26.01 -39.84
CA GLN A 14 -37.72 25.40 -39.19
C GLN A 14 -38.18 24.24 -40.09
N CYS A 15 -38.85 23.24 -39.48
CA CYS A 15 -39.42 21.98 -40.03
C CYS A 15 -38.52 20.74 -39.95
N GLN A 16 -38.73 19.91 -38.91
CA GLN A 16 -39.65 18.77 -38.99
C GLN A 16 -39.87 18.18 -37.58
N GLY A 17 -41.06 18.45 -37.03
CA GLY A 17 -41.65 17.65 -35.97
C GLY A 17 -42.70 16.76 -36.61
N GLU A 18 -42.63 15.45 -36.36
CA GLU A 18 -43.73 14.47 -36.33
C GLU A 18 -43.16 13.05 -36.33
N ARG A 19 -42.64 12.59 -35.17
CA ARG A 19 -42.46 11.14 -34.90
C ARG A 19 -42.22 10.75 -33.43
N ILE A 20 -42.45 11.64 -32.47
CA ILE A 20 -42.23 11.36 -31.04
C ILE A 20 -43.53 11.62 -30.26
N ARG A 21 -44.59 10.87 -30.55
CA ARG A 21 -45.81 10.83 -29.70
C ARG A 21 -46.44 9.45 -29.52
N TYR A 22 -45.82 8.37 -30.02
CA TYR A 22 -46.42 7.02 -29.92
C TYR A 22 -45.67 6.01 -29.03
N ILE A 23 -44.52 6.38 -28.44
CA ILE A 23 -43.73 5.46 -27.59
C ILE A 23 -43.81 5.83 -26.09
N HIS A 24 -44.28 7.04 -25.75
CA HIS A 24 -44.28 7.51 -24.35
C HIS A 24 -45.48 7.08 -23.51
N THR A 25 -46.56 6.58 -24.13
CA THR A 25 -47.82 6.25 -23.44
C THR A 25 -47.92 4.77 -23.02
N HIS A 26 -47.08 3.88 -23.56
CA HIS A 26 -47.09 2.45 -23.19
C HIS A 26 -46.15 2.09 -22.03
N ARG A 27 -45.12 2.90 -21.72
CA ARG A 27 -44.22 2.64 -20.57
C ARG A 27 -44.80 3.03 -19.20
N LEU A 28 -45.81 3.90 -19.15
CA LEU A 28 -46.39 4.36 -17.87
C LEU A 28 -47.48 3.45 -17.29
N ARG A 29 -48.11 2.57 -18.09
CA ARG A 29 -49.04 1.55 -17.56
C ARG A 29 -48.32 0.35 -16.94
N TYR A 30 -47.17 -0.05 -17.50
CA TYR A 30 -46.41 -1.20 -17.00
C TYR A 30 -45.79 -0.96 -15.61
N VAL A 31 -45.39 0.28 -15.32
CA VAL A 31 -44.78 0.66 -14.02
C VAL A 31 -45.84 0.79 -12.92
N HIS A 32 -47.07 1.20 -13.25
CA HIS A 32 -48.14 1.34 -12.27
C HIS A 32 -48.75 -0.02 -11.86
N ASP A 33 -48.79 -1.01 -12.76
CA ASP A 33 -49.29 -2.35 -12.47
C ASP A 33 -48.27 -3.22 -11.72
N LEU A 34 -46.96 -3.03 -11.96
CA LEU A 34 -45.88 -3.66 -11.18
C LEU A 34 -45.81 -3.15 -9.73
N TYR A 35 -46.12 -1.87 -9.50
CA TYR A 35 -46.14 -1.31 -8.16
C TYR A 35 -47.31 -1.84 -7.32
N ARG A 36 -48.46 -2.18 -7.95
CA ARG A 36 -49.57 -2.85 -7.26
C ARG A 36 -49.29 -4.33 -6.98
N LEU A 37 -48.56 -5.03 -7.84
CA LEU A 37 -48.23 -6.44 -7.61
C LEU A 37 -47.29 -6.62 -6.40
N VAL A 38 -46.34 -5.70 -6.21
CA VAL A 38 -45.36 -5.73 -5.11
C VAL A 38 -45.97 -5.35 -3.75
N VAL A 39 -47.02 -4.53 -3.73
CA VAL A 39 -47.70 -4.12 -2.48
C VAL A 39 -48.71 -5.17 -1.99
N THR A 40 -49.17 -6.07 -2.87
CA THR A 40 -50.21 -7.06 -2.51
C THR A 40 -49.65 -8.42 -2.07
N LEU A 41 -48.38 -8.73 -2.36
CA LEU A 41 -47.74 -9.99 -2.01
C LEU A 41 -46.62 -9.74 -0.99
N GLY A 42 -46.92 -9.94 0.30
CA GLY A 42 -45.97 -9.77 1.41
C GLY A 42 -44.69 -10.63 1.31
N PRO A 43 -43.70 -10.39 2.18
CA PRO A 43 -42.31 -10.77 1.95
C PRO A 43 -42.03 -12.21 2.40
N VAL A 44 -42.38 -13.23 1.60
CA VAL A 44 -41.89 -14.62 1.84
C VAL A 44 -41.50 -15.38 0.56
N HIS A 45 -41.69 -14.91 -0.68
CA HIS A 45 -41.54 -15.79 -1.86
C HIS A 45 -40.75 -15.25 -3.08
N ALA A 46 -39.76 -14.38 -2.88
CA ALA A 46 -38.88 -13.90 -3.97
C ALA A 46 -37.41 -14.36 -3.83
N GLN A 47 -37.17 -15.58 -3.34
CA GLN A 47 -35.83 -16.08 -3.01
C GLN A 47 -35.40 -17.36 -3.77
N THR A 48 -36.05 -17.70 -4.90
CA THR A 48 -35.85 -19.03 -5.51
C THR A 48 -35.52 -19.05 -7.01
N TYR A 49 -35.07 -17.96 -7.63
CA TYR A 49 -34.55 -18.02 -9.00
C TYR A 49 -33.28 -17.18 -9.14
N LEU A 50 -32.14 -17.86 -9.30
CA LEU A 50 -30.77 -17.41 -9.64
C LEU A 50 -29.65 -17.84 -8.66
N TYR A 51 -29.78 -18.98 -7.99
CA TYR A 51 -28.64 -19.66 -7.36
C TYR A 51 -28.70 -21.16 -7.62
N ASP A 52 -27.89 -21.64 -8.55
CA ASP A 52 -27.41 -23.02 -8.57
C ASP A 52 -25.99 -23.03 -9.14
N SER A 53 -25.02 -23.31 -8.24
CA SER A 53 -23.64 -23.81 -8.45
C SER A 53 -22.54 -23.12 -7.60
N VAL A 54 -22.65 -23.17 -6.26
CA VAL A 54 -21.46 -23.11 -5.35
C VAL A 54 -21.76 -23.97 -4.10
N PRO A 55 -20.85 -24.87 -3.64
CA PRO A 55 -21.09 -25.67 -2.45
C PRO A 55 -21.03 -24.83 -1.17
N LYS A 56 -21.96 -25.09 -0.26
CA LYS A 56 -22.00 -24.53 1.10
C LYS A 56 -20.76 -24.97 1.89
N ALA A 57 -19.87 -24.05 2.21
CA ALA A 57 -18.84 -24.22 3.23
C ALA A 57 -19.29 -23.52 4.52
N THR A 58 -19.14 -24.26 5.62
CA THR A 58 -19.69 -24.05 6.96
C THR A 58 -19.18 -22.83 7.71
N ASP A 59 -20.05 -22.34 8.61
CA ASP A 59 -19.91 -21.23 9.53
C ASP A 59 -18.65 -21.27 10.42
N HIS A 60 -17.74 -20.33 10.17
CA HIS A 60 -16.91 -19.68 11.21
C HIS A 60 -16.58 -18.27 10.73
N MET A 61 -17.47 -17.31 11.03
CA MET A 61 -17.24 -15.88 10.77
C MET A 61 -16.25 -15.31 11.79
N SER A 62 -15.06 -14.91 11.31
CA SER A 62 -14.12 -14.04 12.02
C SER A 62 -14.17 -12.64 11.38
N PRO A 63 -14.14 -11.54 12.16
CA PRO A 63 -14.25 -10.18 11.62
C PRO A 63 -12.89 -9.71 11.05
N PHE A 64 -12.86 -9.33 9.77
CA PHE A 64 -11.62 -9.00 9.03
C PHE A 64 -11.58 -7.54 8.57
N ILE A 65 -10.45 -6.87 8.83
CA ILE A 65 -10.16 -5.48 8.45
C ILE A 65 -8.66 -5.36 8.09
N TYR A 66 -8.34 -4.94 6.87
CA TYR A 66 -6.98 -4.68 6.38
C TYR A 66 -7.01 -3.47 5.43
N SER A 67 -5.95 -2.77 5.05
CA SER A 67 -4.86 -2.04 5.70
C SER A 67 -4.11 -1.19 4.67
N THR A 68 -3.88 0.10 4.88
CA THR A 68 -2.93 0.93 4.08
C THR A 68 -2.63 2.27 4.77
N ASN A 69 -1.49 2.90 4.45
CA ASN A 69 -0.94 4.14 5.07
C ASN A 69 -0.58 5.16 3.98
N PHE A 70 -0.72 6.46 4.27
CA PHE A 70 -0.41 7.54 3.34
C PHE A 70 0.19 8.77 4.05
N LEU A 71 1.01 9.58 3.34
CA LEU A 71 1.67 10.81 3.84
C LEU A 71 1.19 12.05 3.06
N PRO A 72 0.82 13.20 3.68
CA PRO A 72 0.31 14.38 2.93
C PRO A 72 1.04 15.75 3.08
N MET A 73 1.32 16.49 2.00
CA MET A 73 2.05 17.79 2.03
C MET A 73 1.22 19.03 2.23
N ASP A 74 1.93 20.12 2.60
CA ASP A 74 1.73 21.51 2.17
C ASP A 74 3.05 22.10 1.63
N SER A 75 2.97 22.91 0.56
CA SER A 75 4.13 23.34 -0.23
C SER A 75 4.36 24.83 -0.06
N SER A 76 5.10 25.21 0.97
CA SER A 76 5.84 26.48 0.95
C SER A 76 7.01 26.44 1.93
N ARG A 77 8.21 26.63 1.36
CA ARG A 77 9.53 26.76 2.02
C ARG A 77 10.04 25.52 2.75
N MET A 78 11.09 24.89 2.21
CA MET A 78 12.27 24.50 3.00
C MET A 78 13.50 24.27 2.10
N GLN A 79 14.46 25.18 2.24
CA GLN A 79 15.89 24.86 2.28
C GLN A 79 16.23 24.49 3.74
N GLY A 80 17.08 23.48 3.96
CA GLY A 80 17.62 23.08 5.28
C GLY A 80 18.15 21.65 5.25
N ASN A 81 19.40 21.38 4.84
CA ASN A 81 20.68 21.49 5.56
C ASN A 81 20.75 20.79 6.93
N LEU A 82 21.35 19.59 6.93
CA LEU A 82 22.52 19.18 7.75
C LEU A 82 22.98 17.73 7.49
N VAL A 83 22.17 16.90 6.82
CA VAL A 83 22.59 15.55 6.35
C VAL A 83 23.01 15.55 4.86
N TYR A 84 22.66 16.62 4.13
CA TYR A 84 22.84 16.75 2.68
C TYR A 84 24.33 16.82 2.24
N ASN A 85 25.21 17.37 3.08
CA ASN A 85 26.61 17.62 2.70
C ASN A 85 27.54 16.39 2.77
N ARG A 86 27.10 15.23 3.27
CA ARG A 86 27.96 14.04 3.34
C ARG A 86 27.87 13.15 2.09
N PHE A 87 26.81 13.29 1.28
CA PHE A 87 26.65 12.55 0.02
C PHE A 87 27.02 13.35 -1.24
N GLU A 88 27.14 14.69 -1.17
CA GLU A 88 27.65 15.52 -2.30
C GLU A 88 29.18 15.68 -2.35
N GLY A 89 29.92 15.23 -1.33
CA GLY A 89 31.39 15.35 -1.26
C GLY A 89 32.18 14.50 -2.27
N PHE A 90 31.50 13.80 -3.19
CA PHE A 90 32.14 13.04 -4.27
C PHE A 90 31.98 13.69 -5.65
N ARG A 91 31.41 14.90 -5.75
CA ARG A 91 30.97 15.43 -7.04
C ARG A 91 31.44 16.83 -7.45
N ASN A 92 32.28 17.52 -6.67
CA ASN A 92 32.86 18.80 -7.14
C ASN A 92 34.26 19.03 -6.57
N ASP A 93 35.27 18.91 -7.44
CA ASP A 93 36.42 19.81 -7.43
C ASP A 93 36.91 20.06 -8.88
N ASP A 94 36.79 21.33 -9.23
CA ASP A 94 37.44 22.19 -10.23
C ASP A 94 37.66 21.87 -11.72
N ARG A 95 37.40 22.93 -12.49
CA ARG A 95 37.50 23.13 -13.94
C ARG A 95 38.94 23.38 -14.39
N SER A 96 39.36 22.74 -15.48
CA SER A 96 40.12 23.39 -16.57
C SER A 96 40.27 22.49 -17.82
N HIS A 97 39.86 23.02 -18.96
CA HIS A 97 40.27 22.77 -20.37
C HIS A 97 40.46 21.34 -20.96
N GLU A 98 39.68 21.13 -22.03
CA GLU A 98 39.99 20.53 -23.35
C GLU A 98 40.32 19.02 -23.51
N ASP A 99 39.47 18.38 -24.33
CA ASP A 99 39.68 17.23 -25.23
C ASP A 99 40.48 16.01 -24.72
N ALA A 100 39.77 14.96 -24.27
CA ALA A 100 40.26 13.58 -24.39
C ALA A 100 39.15 12.51 -24.21
N ASP A 101 38.92 11.79 -25.31
CA ASP A 101 38.62 10.35 -25.48
C ASP A 101 37.77 9.58 -24.44
N GLU A 102 36.63 9.05 -24.92
CA GLU A 102 35.60 8.27 -24.22
C GLU A 102 36.00 6.82 -23.85
N SER A 103 37.29 6.50 -23.75
CA SER A 103 37.78 5.12 -23.56
C SER A 103 38.20 4.75 -22.13
N GLY A 104 38.13 5.69 -21.16
CA GLY A 104 38.61 5.47 -19.79
C GLY A 104 37.56 5.09 -18.73
N LEU A 105 36.25 5.14 -19.03
CA LEU A 105 35.19 4.91 -18.04
C LEU A 105 34.73 3.43 -17.95
N GLU A 106 35.11 2.57 -18.89
CA GLU A 106 34.83 1.13 -18.82
C GLU A 106 35.86 0.33 -17.99
N GLU A 107 37.06 0.87 -17.76
CA GLU A 107 38.14 0.12 -17.10
C GLU A 107 38.07 0.16 -15.56
N PHE A 108 37.30 1.09 -14.96
CA PHE A 108 37.11 1.18 -13.50
C PHE A 108 36.03 0.21 -12.96
N TRP A 109 35.07 -0.20 -13.80
CA TRP A 109 33.97 -1.10 -13.41
C TRP A 109 34.20 -2.57 -13.80
N THR A 110 35.26 -2.89 -14.54
CA THR A 110 35.51 -4.25 -15.09
C THR A 110 36.52 -5.08 -14.28
N ARG A 111 37.05 -4.58 -13.16
CA ARG A 111 37.86 -5.37 -12.21
C ARG A 111 37.29 -5.35 -10.78
N ALA A 112 36.17 -6.03 -10.59
CA ALA A 112 35.94 -6.84 -9.38
C ALA A 112 34.66 -7.70 -9.51
N PRO A 113 34.76 -8.95 -10.01
CA PRO A 113 33.69 -9.93 -9.75
C PRO A 113 33.96 -10.95 -8.63
N ASP A 114 35.20 -11.22 -8.20
CA ASP A 114 35.45 -12.47 -7.43
C ASP A 114 36.06 -12.32 -6.02
N ALA A 115 36.04 -11.13 -5.40
CA ALA A 115 36.69 -10.91 -4.08
C ALA A 115 35.77 -10.39 -2.95
N LEU A 116 34.45 -10.39 -3.13
CA LEU A 116 33.49 -9.97 -2.09
C LEU A 116 32.69 -11.13 -1.46
N ALA A 117 32.92 -12.36 -1.94
CA ALA A 117 32.49 -13.57 -1.25
C ALA A 117 33.66 -14.10 -0.41
N ALA A 118 33.52 -14.04 0.92
CA ALA A 118 34.40 -14.67 1.91
C ALA A 118 35.72 -13.98 2.32
N HIS A 119 35.79 -12.65 2.37
CA HIS A 119 36.73 -11.96 3.29
C HIS A 119 35.99 -10.95 4.17
N SER A 120 35.86 -11.32 5.44
CA SER A 120 35.55 -10.43 6.55
C SER A 120 36.55 -9.28 6.59
N TYR A 121 36.23 -8.16 5.93
CA TYR A 121 36.82 -6.89 6.31
C TYR A 121 36.24 -6.53 7.68
N GLU A 122 36.98 -6.89 8.73
CA GLU A 122 37.03 -6.07 9.94
C GLU A 122 37.50 -4.66 9.52
N MET A 123 36.58 -3.87 8.95
CA MET A 123 36.71 -2.43 9.02
C MET A 123 36.82 -2.13 10.51
N LEU A 124 38.01 -1.71 10.95
CA LEU A 124 38.34 -1.29 12.31
C LEU A 124 37.10 -0.67 12.97
N ASN A 125 36.39 -1.47 13.78
CA ASN A 125 35.20 -1.02 14.48
C ASN A 125 35.66 0.14 15.36
N GLN A 126 35.18 1.35 15.08
CA GLN A 126 35.50 2.48 15.95
C GLN A 126 35.03 2.12 17.37
N PRO A 127 35.83 2.39 18.42
CA PRO A 127 35.53 1.94 19.78
C PRO A 127 34.15 2.41 20.30
N SER A 128 33.59 3.48 19.71
CA SER A 128 32.22 3.97 19.96
C SER A 128 31.10 3.04 19.46
N VAL A 129 31.32 2.28 18.37
CA VAL A 129 30.35 1.34 17.80
C VAL A 129 30.26 0.10 18.67
N GLU A 130 31.41 -0.45 19.01
CA GLU A 130 31.50 -1.65 19.84
C GLU A 130 30.92 -1.40 21.23
N PHE A 131 31.24 -0.23 21.81
CA PHE A 131 30.62 0.21 23.06
C PHE A 131 29.09 0.32 22.95
N THR A 132 28.58 0.91 21.88
CA THR A 132 27.12 1.01 21.66
C THR A 132 26.47 -0.37 21.52
N ARG A 133 27.08 -1.28 20.74
CA ARG A 133 26.61 -2.67 20.56
C ARG A 133 26.50 -3.44 21.88
N GLN A 134 27.44 -3.23 22.78
CA GLN A 134 27.46 -3.93 24.07
C GLN A 134 26.54 -3.30 25.13
N THR A 135 26.26 -2.00 25.04
CA THR A 135 25.59 -1.25 26.11
C THR A 135 24.12 -0.89 25.83
N TRP A 136 23.67 -0.83 24.58
CA TRP A 136 22.31 -0.38 24.23
C TRP A 136 21.20 -1.17 24.93
N TRP A 137 21.36 -2.50 25.06
CA TRP A 137 20.37 -3.34 25.74
C TRP A 137 20.29 -3.04 27.25
N GLN A 138 21.43 -2.72 27.85
CA GLN A 138 21.48 -2.33 29.26
C GLN A 138 20.79 -0.97 29.47
N SER A 139 21.01 -0.01 28.56
CA SER A 139 20.32 1.27 28.57
C SER A 139 18.80 1.10 28.40
N LEU A 140 18.37 0.25 27.46
CA LEU A 140 16.95 -0.02 27.22
C LEU A 140 16.27 -0.69 28.43
N THR A 141 16.92 -1.71 29.03
CA THR A 141 16.38 -2.36 30.22
C THR A 141 16.31 -1.41 31.42
N ARG A 142 17.26 -0.47 31.56
CA ARG A 142 17.19 0.60 32.56
C ARG A 142 16.04 1.57 32.27
N TYR A 143 15.82 1.96 31.02
CA TYR A 143 14.70 2.81 30.61
C TYR A 143 13.34 2.19 30.98
N TYR A 144 13.19 0.87 30.82
CA TYR A 144 11.97 0.14 31.22
C TYR A 144 11.78 -0.01 32.74
N GLY A 145 12.83 0.22 33.52
CA GLY A 145 12.81 0.23 34.98
C GLY A 145 12.66 -1.15 35.64
N GLY A 146 12.99 -1.20 36.94
CA GLY A 146 12.90 -2.40 37.78
C GLY A 146 14.03 -3.42 37.57
N PRO A 147 13.90 -4.64 38.13
CA PRO A 147 14.88 -5.70 37.94
C PRO A 147 15.05 -6.08 36.46
N ARG A 148 16.27 -6.37 36.02
CA ARG A 148 16.59 -6.64 34.60
C ARG A 148 15.72 -7.72 33.95
N ALA A 149 15.36 -8.77 34.70
CA ALA A 149 14.46 -9.83 34.22
C ALA A 149 13.04 -9.31 33.95
N HIS A 150 12.54 -8.42 34.81
CA HIS A 150 11.23 -7.79 34.64
C HIS A 150 11.21 -6.83 33.45
N ALA A 151 12.23 -5.98 33.31
CA ALA A 151 12.37 -5.10 32.14
C ALA A 151 12.44 -5.88 30.82
N THR A 152 13.25 -6.95 30.79
CA THR A 152 13.36 -7.84 29.62
C THR A 152 12.01 -8.46 29.26
N ARG A 153 11.27 -8.96 30.26
CA ARG A 153 9.94 -9.52 30.05
C ARG A 153 8.97 -8.49 29.46
N ARG A 154 8.95 -7.27 29.98
CA ARG A 154 8.09 -6.19 29.45
C ARG A 154 8.44 -5.81 28.02
N ILE A 155 9.73 -5.73 27.69
CA ILE A 155 10.18 -5.50 26.30
C ILE A 155 9.68 -6.62 25.38
N THR A 156 9.84 -7.88 25.78
CA THR A 156 9.32 -9.03 25.00
C THR A 156 7.80 -8.98 24.85
N GLU A 157 7.07 -8.60 25.91
CA GLU A 157 5.61 -8.45 25.88
C GLU A 157 5.16 -7.35 24.92
N ASP A 158 5.81 -6.17 24.93
CA ASP A 158 5.53 -5.06 24.01
C ASP A 158 5.84 -5.44 22.55
N LEU A 159 6.96 -6.11 22.30
CA LEU A 159 7.31 -6.60 20.95
C LEU A 159 6.34 -7.69 20.49
N SER A 160 5.96 -8.61 21.36
CA SER A 160 4.98 -9.65 21.07
C SER A 160 3.61 -9.07 20.79
N HIS A 161 3.22 -8.01 21.52
CA HIS A 161 1.99 -7.27 21.25
C HIS A 161 2.01 -6.70 19.82
N LEU A 162 3.09 -6.03 19.42
CA LEU A 162 3.24 -5.50 18.06
C LEU A 162 3.02 -6.59 17.02
N PHE A 163 3.69 -7.74 17.13
CA PHE A 163 3.53 -8.84 16.18
C PHE A 163 2.10 -9.40 16.16
N ARG A 164 1.44 -9.49 17.31
CA ARG A 164 0.06 -9.97 17.40
C ARG A 164 -0.92 -9.06 16.72
N VAL A 165 -0.73 -7.75 16.85
CA VAL A 165 -1.69 -6.78 16.34
C VAL A 165 -1.31 -6.25 14.98
N SER A 166 -0.05 -6.23 14.56
CA SER A 166 0.37 -5.65 13.28
C SER A 166 -0.22 -6.37 12.07
N ASN A 167 -0.43 -5.64 10.98
CA ASN A 167 -0.84 -6.19 9.70
C ASN A 167 0.38 -6.78 8.93
N TYR A 168 0.12 -7.30 7.73
CA TYR A 168 1.14 -7.94 6.90
C TYR A 168 2.33 -7.05 6.48
N PHE A 169 2.31 -5.73 6.70
CA PHE A 169 3.45 -4.86 6.39
C PHE A 169 4.71 -5.21 7.18
N LEU A 170 4.57 -5.89 8.33
CA LEU A 170 5.68 -6.36 9.14
C LEU A 170 6.05 -7.83 8.88
N SER A 171 5.38 -8.48 7.91
CA SER A 171 5.62 -9.88 7.54
C SER A 171 6.98 -10.14 6.88
N PHE A 172 7.78 -9.09 6.68
CA PHE A 172 9.20 -9.20 6.33
C PHE A 172 10.08 -9.68 7.48
N ILE A 173 9.58 -9.73 8.73
CA ILE A 173 10.33 -10.21 9.89
C ILE A 173 10.03 -11.68 10.13
N ASN A 174 11.05 -12.53 10.19
CA ASN A 174 10.93 -13.87 10.72
C ASN A 174 10.92 -13.80 12.25
N VAL A 175 9.73 -13.84 12.87
CA VAL A 175 9.56 -13.63 14.31
C VAL A 175 10.34 -14.65 15.18
N PRO A 176 10.34 -15.96 14.88
CA PRO A 176 11.17 -16.92 15.62
C PRO A 176 12.65 -16.57 15.59
N LEU A 177 13.20 -16.26 14.42
CA LEU A 177 14.61 -15.88 14.25
C LEU A 177 14.93 -14.54 14.94
N PHE A 178 14.02 -13.57 14.87
CA PHE A 178 14.17 -12.29 15.56
C PHE A 178 14.30 -12.47 17.07
N PHE A 179 13.39 -13.22 17.71
CA PHE A 179 13.44 -13.42 19.16
C PHE A 179 14.60 -14.32 19.59
N SER A 180 14.97 -15.34 18.80
CA SER A 180 16.14 -16.17 19.12
C SER A 180 17.41 -15.33 19.11
N THR A 181 17.58 -14.48 18.09
CA THR A 181 18.70 -13.53 17.97
C THR A 181 18.70 -12.51 19.12
N LEU A 182 17.54 -11.92 19.42
CA LEU A 182 17.40 -10.90 20.46
C LEU A 182 17.67 -11.47 21.87
N HIS A 183 17.27 -12.70 22.14
CA HIS A 183 17.44 -13.30 23.46
C HIS A 183 18.83 -13.90 23.68
N HIS A 184 19.55 -14.27 22.62
CA HIS A 184 20.91 -14.79 22.71
C HIS A 184 21.94 -13.66 22.93
N PRO A 185 22.67 -13.60 24.06
CA PRO A 185 23.57 -12.48 24.38
C PRO A 185 24.60 -12.15 23.31
N GLY A 186 25.32 -13.14 22.76
CA GLY A 186 26.33 -12.90 21.72
C GLY A 186 25.77 -12.58 20.33
N GLN A 187 24.49 -12.90 20.06
CA GLN A 187 23.87 -12.55 18.78
C GLN A 187 23.16 -11.20 18.88
N ARG A 188 22.71 -10.81 20.07
CA ARG A 188 22.06 -9.52 20.33
C ARG A 188 22.92 -8.33 19.93
N GLU A 189 24.24 -8.43 20.04
CA GLU A 189 25.18 -7.37 19.64
C GLU A 189 25.08 -7.03 18.14
N HIS A 190 24.56 -7.95 17.32
CA HIS A 190 24.35 -7.78 15.89
C HIS A 190 22.95 -7.21 15.56
N VAL A 191 22.05 -7.14 16.54
CA VAL A 191 20.71 -6.56 16.36
C VAL A 191 20.82 -5.04 16.37
N GLN A 192 20.25 -4.39 15.35
CA GLN A 192 20.19 -2.94 15.26
C GLN A 192 19.34 -2.36 16.41
N PRO A 193 19.90 -1.51 17.30
CA PRO A 193 19.16 -0.96 18.43
C PRO A 193 17.97 -0.10 17.98
N SER A 194 18.15 0.64 16.89
CA SER A 194 17.12 1.46 16.25
C SER A 194 15.90 0.64 15.81
N LEU A 195 16.12 -0.60 15.33
CA LEU A 195 15.04 -1.51 14.96
C LEU A 195 14.17 -1.85 16.17
N VAL A 196 14.79 -2.29 17.28
CA VAL A 196 14.05 -2.66 18.49
C VAL A 196 13.33 -1.45 19.09
N LEU A 197 13.98 -0.29 19.15
CA LEU A 197 13.37 0.94 19.65
C LEU A 197 12.20 1.42 18.76
N ALA A 198 12.33 1.33 17.43
CA ALA A 198 11.24 1.69 16.52
C ALA A 198 10.05 0.73 16.65
N MET A 199 10.30 -0.58 16.83
CA MET A 199 9.24 -1.55 17.15
C MET A 199 8.52 -1.20 18.45
N LEU A 200 9.27 -0.85 19.51
CA LEU A 200 8.68 -0.47 20.79
C LEU A 200 7.91 0.84 20.71
N ALA A 201 8.41 1.82 19.95
CA ALA A 201 7.71 3.07 19.67
C ALA A 201 6.36 2.82 18.99
N LEU A 202 6.37 2.03 17.92
CA LEU A 202 5.15 1.69 17.18
C LEU A 202 4.18 0.85 18.03
N SER A 203 4.69 -0.11 18.79
CA SER A 203 3.88 -0.90 19.74
C SER A 203 3.22 -0.01 20.79
N THR A 204 3.97 0.92 21.37
CA THR A 204 3.47 1.85 22.39
C THR A 204 2.43 2.80 21.82
N LEU A 205 2.63 3.29 20.58
CA LEU A 205 1.64 4.11 19.88
C LEU A 205 0.36 3.32 19.60
N ILE A 206 0.47 2.09 19.12
CA ILE A 206 -0.69 1.22 18.88
C ILE A 206 -1.50 1.00 20.16
N GLN A 207 -0.81 0.68 21.27
CA GLN A 207 -1.44 0.49 22.58
C GLN A 207 -1.98 1.80 23.18
N SER A 208 -1.57 2.99 22.70
CA SER A 208 -2.13 4.26 23.20
C SER A 208 -3.55 4.51 22.71
N GLY A 209 -3.94 3.90 21.59
CA GLY A 209 -5.32 3.88 21.10
C GLY A 209 -6.24 2.98 21.93
N ASP A 210 -5.68 2.08 22.75
CA ASP A 210 -6.45 1.36 23.74
C ASP A 210 -6.82 2.31 24.88
N LEU A 211 -8.10 2.32 25.25
CA LEU A 211 -8.74 3.23 26.22
C LEU A 211 -8.06 3.35 27.60
N GLY A 212 -7.00 2.58 27.88
CA GLY A 212 -6.30 2.52 29.17
C GLY A 212 -4.96 3.26 29.26
N LEU A 213 -4.24 3.52 28.17
CA LEU A 213 -2.90 4.14 28.27
C LEU A 213 -2.88 5.63 27.90
N GLY A 214 -3.73 6.05 26.95
CA GLY A 214 -3.99 7.45 26.60
C GLY A 214 -2.75 8.29 26.30
N GLN A 215 -2.82 9.59 26.65
CA GLN A 215 -1.79 10.58 26.31
C GLN A 215 -0.39 10.23 26.83
N LYS A 216 -0.29 9.57 28.00
CA LYS A 216 1.02 9.16 28.56
C LYS A 216 1.73 8.15 27.66
N ALA A 217 1.00 7.20 27.07
CA ALA A 217 1.61 6.28 26.11
C ALA A 217 1.99 6.97 24.81
N ILE A 218 1.21 7.94 24.32
CA ILE A 218 1.60 8.73 23.15
C ILE A 218 2.93 9.44 23.39
N LEU A 219 3.09 10.11 24.53
CA LEU A 219 4.34 10.78 24.88
C LEU A 219 5.52 9.79 24.96
N ARG A 220 5.30 8.64 25.60
CA ARG A 220 6.31 7.57 25.67
C ARG A 220 6.65 7.01 24.29
N ALA A 221 5.68 6.86 23.40
CA ALA A 221 5.91 6.41 22.03
C ALA A 221 6.78 7.40 21.25
N LEU A 222 6.55 8.70 21.44
CA LEU A 222 7.38 9.77 20.86
C LEU A 222 8.81 9.73 21.41
N GLU A 223 8.99 9.57 22.72
CA GLU A 223 10.31 9.41 23.34
C GLU A 223 11.06 8.19 22.78
N LEU A 224 10.39 7.03 22.68
CA LEU A 224 10.97 5.82 22.09
C LEU A 224 11.34 6.03 20.62
N ARG A 225 10.54 6.79 19.87
CA ARG A 225 10.85 7.16 18.48
C ARG A 225 12.07 8.07 18.39
N ASP A 226 12.18 9.07 19.27
CA ASP A 226 13.36 9.95 19.34
C ASP A 226 14.64 9.15 19.69
N LEU A 227 14.53 8.18 20.62
CA LEU A 227 15.62 7.25 20.93
C LEU A 227 15.96 6.36 19.73
N ALA A 228 14.95 5.85 19.01
CA ALA A 228 15.15 5.05 17.81
C ALA A 228 15.89 5.85 16.74
N GLN A 229 15.49 7.09 16.48
CA GLN A 229 16.16 7.99 15.54
C GLN A 229 17.61 8.29 15.97
N SER A 230 17.85 8.54 17.27
CA SER A 230 19.19 8.80 17.79
C SER A 230 20.14 7.62 17.57
N HIS A 231 19.67 6.39 17.84
CA HIS A 231 20.43 5.18 17.55
C HIS A 231 20.60 4.93 16.05
N PHE A 232 19.61 5.30 15.25
CA PHE A 232 19.67 5.20 13.80
C PHE A 232 20.75 6.11 13.22
N ASP A 233 20.76 7.38 13.63
CA ASP A 233 21.75 8.38 13.20
C ASP A 233 23.17 8.00 13.66
N MET A 234 23.28 7.38 14.83
CA MET A 234 24.54 6.83 15.34
C MET A 234 25.04 5.66 14.49
N SER A 235 24.16 4.73 14.11
CA SER A 235 24.52 3.63 13.19
C SER A 235 25.00 4.18 11.85
N LEU A 236 24.32 5.18 11.28
CA LEU A 236 24.78 5.85 10.05
C LEU A 236 26.12 6.55 10.23
N SER A 237 26.26 7.35 11.27
CA SER A 237 27.46 8.16 11.52
C SER A 237 28.70 7.31 11.73
N SER A 238 28.51 6.08 12.22
CA SER A 238 29.56 5.12 12.47
C SER A 238 29.76 4.07 11.37
N GLY A 239 28.99 4.15 10.27
CA GLY A 239 29.08 3.20 9.16
C GLY A 239 28.46 1.83 9.44
N TRP A 240 27.69 1.66 10.51
CA TRP A 240 26.96 0.41 10.79
C TRP A 240 25.66 0.31 9.96
N VAL A 241 25.82 0.26 8.64
CA VAL A 241 24.73 0.11 7.68
C VAL A 241 24.48 -1.38 7.42
N SER A 242 23.28 -1.86 7.73
CA SER A 242 22.89 -3.26 7.55
C SER A 242 21.42 -3.39 7.17
N PRO A 243 20.95 -4.58 6.70
CA PRO A 243 19.52 -4.80 6.44
C PRO A 243 18.62 -4.50 7.64
N GLY A 244 19.10 -4.74 8.87
CA GLY A 244 18.38 -4.38 10.09
C GLY A 244 18.17 -2.86 10.25
N LEU A 245 19.06 -2.03 9.69
CA LEU A 245 18.91 -0.58 9.70
C LEU A 245 17.84 -0.14 8.70
N ALA A 246 17.76 -0.79 7.54
CA ALA A 246 16.67 -0.58 6.58
C ALA A 246 15.31 -1.04 7.15
N GLN A 247 15.28 -2.16 7.88
CA GLN A 247 14.09 -2.58 8.64
C GLN A 247 13.68 -1.54 9.69
N ALA A 248 14.65 -0.92 10.38
CA ALA A 248 14.38 0.17 11.32
C ALA A 248 13.79 1.40 10.62
N ALA A 249 14.35 1.79 9.47
CA ALA A 249 13.81 2.88 8.65
C ALA A 249 12.36 2.59 8.24
N MET A 250 12.05 1.36 7.82
CA MET A 250 10.69 0.95 7.48
C MET A 250 9.71 1.14 8.65
N LEU A 251 10.10 0.78 9.87
CA LEU A 251 9.27 1.00 11.05
C LEU A 251 9.12 2.48 11.41
N LEU A 252 10.17 3.27 11.26
CA LEU A 252 10.10 4.71 11.43
C LEU A 252 9.14 5.33 10.40
N VAL A 253 9.17 4.90 9.13
CA VAL A 253 8.19 5.34 8.12
C VAL A 253 6.77 5.01 8.58
N LEU A 254 6.52 3.80 9.08
CA LEU A 254 5.20 3.43 9.59
C LEU A 254 4.76 4.25 10.80
N PHE A 255 5.70 4.59 11.69
CA PHE A 255 5.43 5.49 12.81
C PHE A 255 5.07 6.89 12.32
N GLU A 256 5.88 7.47 11.42
CA GLU A 256 5.63 8.81 10.88
C GLU A 256 4.41 8.87 9.96
N ALA A 257 3.99 7.74 9.38
CA ALA A 257 2.72 7.62 8.65
C ALA A 257 1.50 7.43 9.56
N SER A 258 1.71 7.35 10.88
CA SER A 258 0.64 7.22 11.86
C SER A 258 0.16 8.59 12.37
N CYS A 259 -1.09 8.67 12.79
CA CYS A 259 -1.56 9.86 13.49
C CYS A 259 -0.94 9.95 14.89
N HIS A 260 -0.31 11.08 15.18
CA HIS A 260 0.18 11.43 16.51
C HIS A 260 0.34 12.97 16.64
N PRO A 261 0.46 13.52 17.87
CA PRO A 261 0.52 14.97 18.08
C PRO A 261 1.72 15.65 17.42
N ALA A 262 2.87 14.97 17.40
CA ALA A 262 4.10 15.46 16.77
C ALA A 262 4.19 15.13 15.26
N TYR A 263 3.07 14.75 14.64
CA TYR A 263 3.05 14.45 13.21
C TYR A 263 3.45 15.70 12.46
N SER A 264 4.44 15.54 11.59
CA SER A 264 4.79 16.55 10.61
C SER A 264 5.17 15.82 9.35
N GLU A 265 4.73 16.35 8.25
CA GLU A 265 4.89 15.60 7.03
C GLU A 265 6.30 15.73 6.42
N SER A 266 7.02 16.83 6.70
CA SER A 266 8.48 16.89 6.49
C SER A 266 9.21 15.69 7.09
N ARG A 267 8.91 15.32 8.36
CA ARG A 267 9.54 14.16 9.02
C ARG A 267 9.17 12.85 8.33
N ALA A 268 7.91 12.71 7.92
CA ALA A 268 7.47 11.52 7.22
C ALA A 268 8.14 11.35 5.85
N HIS A 269 8.31 12.44 5.10
CA HIS A 269 9.04 12.46 3.84
C HIS A 269 10.52 12.18 4.00
N SER A 270 11.18 12.84 4.96
CA SER A 270 12.60 12.59 5.24
C SER A 270 12.84 11.13 5.60
N THR A 271 11.94 10.52 6.39
CA THR A 271 12.06 9.11 6.79
C THR A 271 11.82 8.16 5.61
N LEU A 272 10.88 8.47 4.71
CA LEU A 272 10.63 7.68 3.50
C LEU A 272 11.80 7.78 2.50
N PHE A 273 12.35 8.97 2.31
CA PHE A 273 13.54 9.18 1.47
C PHE A 273 14.77 8.45 2.04
N LEU A 274 14.90 8.42 3.36
CA LEU A 274 15.96 7.69 4.04
C LEU A 274 15.83 6.17 3.87
N LEU A 275 14.61 5.63 3.94
CA LEU A 275 14.34 4.23 3.61
C LEU A 275 14.72 3.91 2.16
N ASP A 276 14.30 4.76 1.21
CA ASP A 276 14.65 4.63 -0.21
C ASP A 276 16.17 4.60 -0.43
N SER A 277 16.87 5.56 0.19
CA SER A 277 18.34 5.67 0.11
C SER A 277 19.04 4.45 0.70
N LEU A 278 18.54 3.89 1.81
CA LEU A 278 19.12 2.68 2.41
C LEU A 278 18.88 1.44 1.58
N ILE A 279 17.66 1.27 1.03
CA ILE A 279 17.34 0.14 0.16
C ILE A 279 18.23 0.16 -1.09
N LEU A 280 18.44 1.33 -1.67
CA LEU A 280 19.34 1.51 -2.81
C LEU A 280 20.80 1.29 -2.43
N GLY A 281 21.28 1.92 -1.36
CA GLY A 281 22.68 1.83 -0.93
C GLY A 281 23.11 0.44 -0.48
N LEU A 282 22.18 -0.38 -0.01
CA LEU A 282 22.40 -1.79 0.31
C LEU A 282 22.24 -2.73 -0.90
N GLY A 283 21.88 -2.21 -2.08
CA GLY A 283 21.67 -3.02 -3.29
C GLY A 283 20.47 -3.96 -3.20
N LEU A 284 19.50 -3.70 -2.31
CA LEU A 284 18.42 -4.66 -2.03
C LEU A 284 17.44 -4.80 -3.21
N LEU A 285 17.38 -3.79 -4.09
CA LEU A 285 16.59 -3.84 -5.34
C LEU A 285 17.21 -4.77 -6.39
N GLU A 286 18.45 -5.22 -6.21
CA GLU A 286 19.15 -6.11 -7.13
C GLU A 286 19.58 -7.42 -6.46
N LEU A 287 18.93 -7.81 -5.36
CA LEU A 287 19.33 -8.94 -4.52
C LEU A 287 19.44 -10.26 -5.31
N ASP A 288 18.59 -10.44 -6.32
CA ASP A 288 18.47 -11.67 -7.11
C ASP A 288 18.84 -11.44 -8.59
N LYS A 289 19.60 -10.38 -8.92
CA LYS A 289 19.87 -9.99 -10.32
C LYS A 289 20.56 -11.05 -11.19
N GLU A 290 21.33 -11.94 -10.56
CA GLU A 290 22.09 -13.00 -11.25
C GLU A 290 21.25 -14.28 -11.44
N GLU A 291 20.02 -14.31 -10.91
CA GLU A 291 19.16 -15.47 -10.99
C GLU A 291 18.34 -15.44 -12.29
N TYR A 292 18.32 -16.56 -13.03
CA TYR A 292 17.76 -16.59 -14.39
C TYR A 292 16.25 -16.31 -14.48
N ASN A 293 15.50 -16.57 -13.41
CA ASN A 293 14.05 -16.42 -13.34
C ASN A 293 13.60 -15.14 -12.63
N VAL A 294 14.53 -14.23 -12.30
CA VAL A 294 14.19 -12.92 -11.73
C VAL A 294 13.45 -12.07 -12.77
N THR A 295 12.39 -11.38 -12.35
CA THR A 295 11.71 -10.44 -13.24
C THR A 295 12.53 -9.15 -13.32
N ALA A 296 12.93 -8.76 -14.54
CA ALA A 296 13.60 -7.50 -14.81
C ALA A 296 12.80 -6.70 -15.84
N LEU A 297 12.64 -5.41 -15.60
CA LEU A 297 11.83 -4.52 -16.45
C LEU A 297 12.66 -3.42 -17.07
N ASN A 298 12.26 -3.00 -18.27
CA ASN A 298 12.87 -1.84 -18.92
C ASN A 298 12.23 -0.53 -18.41
N PRO A 299 12.99 0.57 -18.35
CA PRO A 299 12.43 1.89 -18.10
C PRO A 299 11.31 2.22 -19.08
N ASN A 300 10.26 2.89 -18.60
CA ASN A 300 9.09 3.29 -19.40
C ASN A 300 8.34 2.15 -20.10
N SER A 301 8.58 0.90 -19.70
CA SER A 301 7.83 -0.26 -20.18
C SER A 301 6.81 -0.71 -19.13
N VAL A 302 5.73 -1.31 -19.62
CA VAL A 302 4.77 -2.00 -18.75
C VAL A 302 5.37 -3.33 -18.32
N ALA A 303 5.18 -3.68 -17.05
CA ALA A 303 5.65 -4.90 -16.43
C ALA A 303 4.92 -6.15 -16.95
N SER A 304 5.00 -6.45 -18.25
CA SER A 304 4.36 -7.63 -18.81
C SER A 304 5.31 -8.81 -18.79
N LEU A 305 4.90 -9.89 -18.11
CA LEU A 305 5.60 -11.18 -18.15
C LEU A 305 5.52 -11.85 -19.53
N PHE A 306 4.63 -11.35 -20.39
CA PHE A 306 4.41 -11.85 -21.73
C PHE A 306 4.70 -10.71 -22.71
N GLY A 307 5.70 -10.88 -23.57
CA GLY A 307 5.89 -9.96 -24.68
C GLY A 307 4.64 -9.93 -25.58
N PRO A 308 4.44 -8.88 -26.40
CA PRO A 308 3.28 -8.72 -27.29
C PRO A 308 3.12 -9.82 -28.37
N LEU A 309 3.97 -10.85 -28.37
CA LEU A 309 3.96 -11.99 -29.30
C LEU A 309 3.63 -13.34 -28.63
N SER A 310 3.28 -13.36 -27.34
CA SER A 310 3.03 -14.62 -26.61
C SER A 310 1.54 -14.94 -26.43
N ASP A 311 0.70 -14.64 -27.43
CA ASP A 311 -0.70 -15.08 -27.48
C ASP A 311 -0.86 -16.61 -27.70
N HIS A 312 0.24 -17.32 -27.96
CA HIS A 312 0.23 -18.75 -28.28
C HIS A 312 0.72 -19.68 -27.16
N ILE A 313 1.19 -19.15 -26.02
CA ILE A 313 1.55 -19.97 -24.86
C ILE A 313 0.38 -19.95 -23.87
N ASP A 314 -0.48 -20.93 -24.09
CA ASP A 314 -1.24 -21.65 -23.06
C ASP A 314 -2.51 -21.05 -22.45
N GLN A 315 -3.57 -21.02 -23.27
CA GLN A 315 -4.89 -21.44 -22.79
C GLN A 315 -4.94 -22.96 -22.46
N ALA A 316 -3.95 -23.75 -22.89
CA ALA A 316 -3.88 -25.20 -22.66
C ALA A 316 -3.28 -25.59 -21.28
N ALA A 317 -2.33 -24.83 -20.73
CA ALA A 317 -1.73 -25.15 -19.42
C ALA A 317 -2.55 -24.63 -18.22
N ILE A 318 -3.37 -23.59 -18.39
CA ILE A 318 -4.13 -22.95 -17.30
C ILE A 318 -5.51 -23.62 -17.08
N GLY A 319 -5.87 -24.64 -17.88
CA GLY A 319 -7.22 -25.21 -17.89
C GLY A 319 -7.36 -26.73 -17.77
N GLN A 320 -6.27 -27.50 -17.70
CA GLN A 320 -6.35 -28.98 -17.67
C GLN A 320 -5.56 -29.60 -16.52
N GLY A 321 -5.69 -29.04 -15.32
CA GLY A 321 -5.52 -29.77 -14.07
C GLY A 321 -6.87 -30.35 -13.64
N THR A 322 -7.25 -31.50 -14.20
CA THR A 322 -8.36 -32.31 -13.69
C THR A 322 -8.01 -32.81 -12.29
N THR A 323 -8.43 -32.12 -11.23
CA THR A 323 -8.85 -32.65 -9.91
C THR A 323 -9.26 -31.48 -9.00
N ASN A 324 -10.11 -31.75 -8.01
CA ASN A 324 -10.58 -30.82 -6.96
C ASN A 324 -9.47 -30.24 -6.04
N GLN A 325 -8.26 -29.98 -6.54
CA GLN A 325 -7.17 -29.44 -5.74
C GLN A 325 -7.27 -27.91 -5.73
N GLY A 326 -7.41 -27.33 -4.53
CA GLY A 326 -7.52 -25.89 -4.34
C GLY A 326 -6.28 -25.11 -4.81
N CYS A 327 -6.32 -23.79 -4.73
CA CYS A 327 -5.19 -22.94 -5.10
C CYS A 327 -3.92 -23.23 -4.26
N SER A 328 -2.78 -23.44 -4.93
CA SER A 328 -1.47 -23.74 -4.33
C SER A 328 -0.97 -22.68 -3.34
N CYS A 329 -1.42 -21.43 -3.47
CA CYS A 329 -1.09 -20.38 -2.50
C CYS A 329 -1.59 -20.71 -1.08
N LEU A 330 -2.66 -21.51 -0.94
CA LEU A 330 -3.15 -21.95 0.36
C LEU A 330 -2.13 -22.80 1.10
N ASP A 331 -1.47 -23.73 0.41
CA ASP A 331 -0.50 -24.62 1.05
C ASP A 331 0.75 -23.87 1.48
N LEU A 332 1.11 -22.83 0.71
CA LEU A 332 2.30 -22.02 0.92
C LEU A 332 2.10 -20.82 1.87
N GLN A 333 0.89 -20.58 2.37
CA GLN A 333 0.64 -19.46 3.27
C GLN A 333 1.18 -19.71 4.69
N LEU A 334 1.59 -18.65 5.38
CA LEU A 334 2.23 -18.71 6.70
C LEU A 334 1.42 -19.47 7.75
N SER A 335 0.08 -19.35 7.74
CA SER A 335 -0.76 -20.05 8.70
C SER A 335 -0.76 -21.57 8.53
N ASN A 336 -0.36 -22.06 7.36
CA ASN A 336 -0.29 -23.47 7.03
C ASN A 336 1.14 -24.00 7.19
N THR A 337 2.16 -23.28 6.69
CA THR A 337 3.56 -23.70 6.85
C THR A 337 4.07 -23.53 8.28
N SER A 338 3.49 -22.62 9.06
CA SER A 338 3.87 -22.38 10.45
C SER A 338 2.64 -22.20 11.33
N PRO A 339 2.05 -23.27 11.89
CA PRO A 339 0.82 -23.18 12.68
C PRO A 339 0.92 -22.26 13.91
N SER A 340 2.12 -22.10 14.48
CA SER A 340 2.38 -21.20 15.61
C SER A 340 2.16 -19.72 15.25
N SER A 341 2.26 -19.35 13.95
CA SER A 341 1.98 -18.01 13.45
C SER A 341 0.55 -17.55 13.76
N LYS A 342 -0.43 -18.45 13.86
CA LYS A 342 -1.82 -18.12 14.25
C LYS A 342 -1.90 -17.48 15.64
N LYS A 343 -0.94 -17.75 16.52
CA LYS A 343 -0.86 -17.17 17.87
C LYS A 343 0.08 -15.98 17.94
N ILE A 344 1.19 -16.02 17.19
CA ILE A 344 2.26 -15.02 17.27
C ILE A 344 1.93 -13.82 16.38
N THR A 345 1.41 -14.06 15.18
CA THR A 345 1.15 -13.12 14.10
C THR A 345 -0.18 -13.44 13.39
N PRO A 346 -1.32 -13.38 14.08
CA PRO A 346 -2.62 -13.84 13.56
C PRO A 346 -3.03 -13.13 12.27
N PHE A 347 -2.61 -11.88 12.07
CA PHE A 347 -2.94 -11.09 10.87
C PHE A 347 -1.98 -11.29 9.70
N TRP A 348 -0.95 -12.14 9.85
CA TRP A 348 0.01 -12.45 8.79
C TRP A 348 -0.25 -13.82 8.16
N GLY A 349 -1.29 -14.54 8.60
CA GLY A 349 -1.54 -15.92 8.17
C GLY A 349 -1.62 -16.13 6.67
N THR A 350 -2.08 -15.12 5.92
CA THR A 350 -2.20 -15.11 4.46
C THR A 350 -0.93 -14.67 3.72
N CYS A 351 0.13 -14.28 4.42
CA CYS A 351 1.43 -13.95 3.83
C CYS A 351 2.13 -15.23 3.36
N PRO A 352 3.17 -15.13 2.50
CA PRO A 352 3.94 -16.31 2.16
C PRO A 352 4.62 -16.89 3.41
N GLY A 353 4.63 -18.22 3.47
CA GLY A 353 5.26 -18.98 4.54
C GLY A 353 6.79 -18.86 4.55
N TRP A 354 7.41 -19.56 5.50
CA TRP A 354 8.85 -19.79 5.52
C TRP A 354 9.07 -21.28 5.28
N SER A 355 9.95 -21.66 4.35
CA SER A 355 10.28 -23.06 4.12
C SER A 355 11.11 -23.61 5.29
N GLU A 356 10.84 -24.85 5.69
CA GLU A 356 11.66 -25.56 6.68
C GLU A 356 13.04 -25.96 6.12
N GLU A 357 13.18 -26.00 4.80
CA GLU A 357 14.42 -26.34 4.11
C GLU A 357 15.40 -25.16 4.02
N TRP A 358 14.93 -23.94 4.31
CA TRP A 358 15.77 -22.74 4.25
C TRP A 358 16.69 -22.64 5.45
N ASP A 359 17.96 -22.40 5.18
CA ASP A 359 18.90 -22.03 6.22
C ASP A 359 18.68 -20.58 6.69
N VAL A 360 19.45 -20.16 7.70
CA VAL A 360 19.36 -18.80 8.24
C VAL A 360 19.67 -17.75 7.16
N VAL A 361 20.57 -18.05 6.22
CA VAL A 361 20.97 -17.11 5.17
C VAL A 361 19.81 -16.86 4.21
N GLU A 362 19.13 -17.91 3.75
CA GLU A 362 17.99 -17.76 2.85
C GLU A 362 16.79 -17.14 3.55
N ILE A 363 16.55 -17.45 4.84
CA ILE A 363 15.54 -16.74 5.64
C ILE A 363 15.85 -15.23 5.66
N ARG A 364 17.10 -14.83 5.92
CA ARG A 364 17.52 -13.42 5.93
C ARG A 364 17.41 -12.76 4.56
N ARG A 365 17.66 -13.50 3.47
CA ARG A 365 17.43 -13.01 2.09
C ARG A 365 15.95 -12.77 1.86
N GLU A 366 15.08 -13.71 2.23
CA GLU A 366 13.64 -13.55 2.09
C GLU A 366 13.09 -12.41 2.97
N GLU A 367 13.64 -12.17 4.17
CA GLU A 367 13.32 -10.96 4.95
C GLU A 367 13.63 -9.67 4.17
N GLN A 368 14.74 -9.63 3.41
CA GLN A 368 15.13 -8.48 2.59
C GLN A 368 14.22 -8.32 1.37
N ARG A 369 13.86 -9.41 0.67
CA ARG A 369 12.90 -9.37 -0.44
C ARG A 369 11.56 -8.79 0.02
N ARG A 370 11.03 -9.30 1.13
CA ARG A 370 9.78 -8.81 1.71
C ARG A 370 9.88 -7.38 2.20
N LEU A 371 11.03 -6.95 2.73
CA LEU A 371 11.25 -5.55 3.11
C LEU A 371 11.13 -4.63 1.90
N VAL A 372 11.79 -4.98 0.79
CA VAL A 372 11.75 -4.22 -0.48
C VAL A 372 10.33 -4.12 -1.02
N TRP A 373 9.59 -5.23 -1.08
CA TRP A 373 8.21 -5.22 -1.59
C TRP A 373 7.23 -4.47 -0.66
N ASN A 374 7.42 -4.56 0.66
CA ASN A 374 6.62 -3.77 1.60
C ASN A 374 6.96 -2.26 1.51
N ALA A 375 8.23 -1.90 1.29
CA ALA A 375 8.63 -0.53 1.05
C ALA A 375 8.06 0.01 -0.28
N HIS A 376 8.05 -0.82 -1.34
CA HIS A 376 7.39 -0.49 -2.61
C HIS A 376 5.89 -0.25 -2.43
N ALA A 377 5.20 -1.10 -1.66
CA ALA A 377 3.79 -0.90 -1.35
C ALA A 377 3.53 0.42 -0.60
N LEU A 378 4.40 0.81 0.34
CA LEU A 378 4.32 2.12 0.99
C LEU A 378 4.59 3.29 0.02
N ALA A 379 5.59 3.17 -0.83
CA ALA A 379 5.91 4.18 -1.84
C ALA A 379 4.76 4.34 -2.84
N SER A 380 4.19 3.24 -3.32
CA SER A 380 2.99 3.26 -4.17
C SER A 380 1.80 3.89 -3.45
N GLY A 381 1.62 3.59 -2.16
CA GLY A 381 0.59 4.24 -1.37
C GLY A 381 0.80 5.75 -1.29
N HIS A 382 2.02 6.18 -0.98
CA HIS A 382 2.41 7.59 -1.01
C HIS A 382 2.07 8.23 -2.36
N LEU A 383 2.54 7.69 -3.49
CA LEU A 383 2.20 8.22 -4.81
C LEU A 383 0.67 8.33 -5.03
N SER A 384 -0.07 7.31 -4.62
CA SER A 384 -1.52 7.28 -4.74
C SER A 384 -2.22 8.36 -3.95
N PHE A 385 -1.77 8.61 -2.74
CA PHE A 385 -2.30 9.69 -1.94
C PHE A 385 -2.07 11.06 -2.57
N TYR A 386 -0.89 11.28 -3.14
CA TYR A 386 -0.52 12.55 -3.77
C TYR A 386 -1.30 12.83 -5.04
N ASP A 387 -1.52 11.78 -5.82
CA ASP A 387 -2.41 11.77 -6.97
C ASP A 387 -3.85 12.20 -6.59
N SER A 388 -4.39 11.71 -5.47
CA SER A 388 -5.79 11.99 -5.09
C SER A 388 -6.06 13.42 -4.65
N VAL A 389 -5.01 14.19 -4.36
CA VAL A 389 -5.10 15.61 -3.98
C VAL A 389 -4.36 16.54 -4.92
N ASP A 390 -3.99 16.08 -6.11
CA ASP A 390 -3.34 16.88 -7.14
C ASP A 390 -2.06 17.57 -6.63
N ARG A 391 -1.22 16.82 -5.89
CA ARG A 391 0.04 17.33 -5.31
C ARG A 391 1.26 16.61 -5.88
N THR A 392 2.39 17.31 -5.93
CA THR A 392 3.68 16.72 -6.32
C THR A 392 4.16 15.70 -5.29
N SER A 393 4.50 14.50 -5.74
CA SER A 393 5.01 13.40 -4.92
C SER A 393 6.55 13.37 -4.88
N LEU A 394 7.10 12.52 -4.01
CA LEU A 394 8.54 12.27 -3.95
C LEU A 394 9.02 11.41 -5.13
N ASN A 395 10.18 11.76 -5.68
CA ASN A 395 10.89 10.93 -6.65
C ASN A 395 11.71 9.86 -5.91
N LEU A 396 11.13 8.68 -5.73
CA LEU A 396 11.73 7.57 -4.98
C LEU A 396 12.24 6.48 -5.93
N SER A 397 13.41 5.91 -5.64
CA SER A 397 13.98 4.80 -6.41
C SER A 397 13.17 3.51 -6.24
N ILE A 398 12.67 3.25 -5.03
CA ILE A 398 11.75 2.15 -4.72
C ILE A 398 10.37 2.30 -5.38
N ALA A 399 10.05 3.46 -5.95
CA ALA A 399 8.82 3.65 -6.73
C ALA A 399 9.01 3.40 -8.24
N LYS A 400 10.23 3.13 -8.69
CA LYS A 400 10.54 2.89 -10.10
C LYS A 400 10.56 1.39 -10.36
N ALA A 401 9.53 0.90 -11.05
CA ALA A 401 9.36 -0.53 -11.33
C ALA A 401 10.59 -1.19 -12.00
N TRP A 402 11.31 -0.46 -12.85
CA TRP A 402 12.51 -0.95 -13.56
C TRP A 402 13.76 -1.11 -12.68
N ASN A 403 13.75 -0.60 -11.45
CA ASN A 403 14.86 -0.82 -10.53
C ASN A 403 14.83 -2.22 -9.89
N PHE A 404 13.71 -2.96 -10.00
CA PHE A 404 13.54 -4.23 -9.33
C PHE A 404 14.14 -5.37 -10.15
N LYS A 405 15.13 -6.04 -9.55
CA LYS A 405 15.70 -7.33 -9.94
C LYS A 405 15.75 -8.22 -8.69
N VAL A 406 14.56 -8.46 -8.13
CA VAL A 406 14.33 -9.24 -6.90
C VAL A 406 13.15 -10.16 -7.14
N PHE A 407 13.20 -11.37 -6.58
CA PHE A 407 12.04 -12.26 -6.61
C PHE A 407 10.82 -11.65 -5.93
N PHE A 408 9.62 -11.97 -6.43
CA PHE A 408 8.38 -11.59 -5.76
C PHE A 408 8.29 -12.26 -4.38
N PRO A 409 7.48 -11.71 -3.45
CA PRO A 409 7.35 -12.29 -2.11
C PRO A 409 6.89 -13.75 -2.17
N GLY A 410 7.65 -14.64 -1.54
CA GLY A 410 7.35 -16.08 -1.52
C GLY A 410 7.61 -16.83 -2.82
N GLU A 411 8.18 -16.21 -3.85
CA GLU A 411 8.43 -16.87 -5.14
C GLU A 411 9.37 -18.08 -5.00
N LYS A 412 10.41 -17.97 -4.17
CA LYS A 412 11.32 -19.08 -3.85
C LYS A 412 10.63 -20.29 -3.18
N LEU A 413 9.44 -20.13 -2.61
CA LEU A 413 8.68 -21.27 -2.04
C LEU A 413 8.21 -22.25 -3.12
N PHE A 414 8.05 -21.79 -4.37
CA PHE A 414 7.65 -22.62 -5.51
C PHE A 414 8.83 -23.37 -6.13
N GLY A 415 10.08 -23.00 -5.80
CA GLY A 415 11.29 -23.63 -6.33
C GLY A 415 11.66 -24.97 -5.69
N THR A 416 10.79 -25.56 -4.87
CA THR A 416 11.01 -26.92 -4.34
C THR A 416 10.92 -27.94 -5.49
N PRO A 417 11.66 -29.07 -5.45
CA PRO A 417 11.70 -30.05 -6.54
C PRO A 417 10.33 -30.62 -6.98
N GLN A 418 9.29 -30.38 -6.20
CA GLN A 418 7.92 -30.85 -6.41
C GLN A 418 7.04 -29.86 -7.20
N MET A 419 7.47 -28.60 -7.40
CA MET A 419 6.63 -27.51 -7.95
C MET A 419 7.33 -26.67 -9.04
N GLN A 420 8.25 -27.27 -9.81
CA GLN A 420 9.07 -26.64 -10.87
C GLN A 420 8.29 -26.16 -12.11
N ASP A 421 7.26 -25.33 -11.92
CA ASP A 421 6.71 -24.51 -12.98
C ASP A 421 6.90 -23.03 -12.59
N ASP A 422 7.95 -22.41 -13.14
CA ASP A 422 8.35 -21.03 -12.87
C ASP A 422 7.19 -20.02 -13.10
N LEU A 423 6.27 -20.34 -14.03
CA LEU A 423 5.09 -19.51 -14.28
C LEU A 423 4.11 -19.53 -13.11
N THR A 424 3.98 -20.64 -12.41
CA THR A 424 3.08 -20.78 -11.25
C THR A 424 3.51 -19.84 -10.11
N ALA A 425 4.81 -19.63 -9.91
CA ALA A 425 5.33 -18.76 -8.86
C ALA A 425 5.01 -17.27 -9.11
N LYS A 426 5.19 -16.81 -10.35
CA LYS A 426 4.87 -15.45 -10.81
C LYS A 426 3.36 -15.15 -10.83
N HIS A 427 2.55 -16.21 -10.82
CA HIS A 427 1.10 -16.14 -10.80
C HIS A 427 0.53 -16.27 -9.39
N SER A 428 1.38 -16.45 -8.37
CA SER A 428 0.96 -16.44 -6.97
C SER A 428 0.30 -15.13 -6.58
N ILE A 429 -0.54 -15.16 -5.55
CA ILE A 429 -1.30 -13.97 -5.16
C ILE A 429 -0.41 -12.81 -4.67
N TRP A 430 0.73 -13.14 -4.08
CA TRP A 430 1.71 -12.17 -3.61
C TRP A 430 2.49 -11.53 -4.77
N ALA A 431 2.84 -12.31 -5.79
CA ALA A 431 3.44 -11.81 -7.02
C ALA A 431 2.46 -10.92 -7.79
N LEU A 432 1.19 -11.33 -7.93
CA LEU A 432 0.18 -10.52 -8.61
C LEU A 432 -0.09 -9.21 -7.88
N GLN A 433 -0.13 -9.19 -6.54
CA GLN A 433 -0.24 -7.94 -5.79
C GLN A 433 0.95 -7.01 -6.07
N SER A 434 2.16 -7.55 -6.05
CA SER A 434 3.39 -6.79 -6.34
C SER A 434 3.37 -6.21 -7.75
N ARG A 435 2.94 -6.99 -8.75
CA ARG A 435 2.72 -6.53 -10.13
C ARG A 435 1.69 -5.42 -10.26
N CYS A 436 0.61 -5.45 -9.45
CA CYS A 436 -0.36 -4.35 -9.42
C CYS A 436 0.30 -3.04 -8.98
N TYR A 437 1.12 -3.07 -7.92
CA TYR A 437 1.87 -1.89 -7.46
C TYR A 437 2.86 -1.41 -8.53
N MET A 438 3.61 -2.31 -9.15
CA MET A 438 4.52 -1.95 -10.25
C MET A 438 3.78 -1.26 -11.40
N LEU A 439 2.67 -1.85 -11.86
CA LEU A 439 1.84 -1.26 -12.91
C LEU A 439 1.38 0.15 -12.52
N TYR A 440 0.86 0.32 -11.30
CA TYR A 440 0.41 1.63 -10.83
C TYR A 440 1.54 2.66 -10.81
N THR A 441 2.69 2.31 -10.22
CA THR A 441 3.83 3.23 -10.14
C THR A 441 4.42 3.58 -11.50
N SER A 442 4.43 2.65 -12.46
CA SER A 442 4.79 2.92 -13.86
C SER A 442 3.78 3.87 -14.53
N CYS A 443 2.48 3.62 -14.37
CA CYS A 443 1.44 4.54 -14.89
C CYS A 443 1.59 5.94 -14.29
N PHE A 444 1.83 6.03 -12.97
CA PHE A 444 2.06 7.30 -12.28
C PHE A 444 3.29 8.03 -12.83
N SER A 445 4.39 7.32 -13.02
CA SER A 445 5.64 7.90 -13.53
C SER A 445 5.46 8.44 -14.96
N VAL A 446 4.90 7.65 -15.88
CA VAL A 446 4.66 8.06 -17.27
C VAL A 446 3.67 9.22 -17.37
N HIS A 447 2.64 9.22 -16.49
CA HIS A 447 1.67 10.31 -16.42
C HIS A 447 2.33 11.66 -16.09
N HIS A 448 3.22 11.66 -15.09
CA HIS A 448 3.86 12.87 -14.58
C HIS A 448 5.16 13.25 -15.30
N ASP A 449 5.71 12.38 -16.14
CA ASP A 449 6.93 12.66 -16.90
C ASP A 449 6.61 13.48 -18.16
N ALA A 450 7.01 14.75 -18.15
CA ALA A 450 6.83 15.67 -19.27
C ALA A 450 7.79 15.40 -20.44
N SER A 451 8.83 14.58 -20.25
CA SER A 451 9.83 14.28 -21.28
C SER A 451 9.38 13.20 -22.27
N ILE A 452 8.39 12.38 -21.90
CA ILE A 452 7.87 11.30 -22.74
C ILE A 452 6.89 11.87 -23.76
N SER A 453 7.03 11.48 -25.03
CA SER A 453 6.16 11.97 -26.11
C SER A 453 4.72 11.48 -25.95
N GLU A 454 3.74 12.26 -26.41
CA GLU A 454 2.33 11.86 -26.39
C GLU A 454 2.05 10.54 -27.12
N TYR A 455 2.83 10.26 -28.17
CA TYR A 455 2.76 8.99 -28.89
C TYR A 455 3.19 7.82 -28.01
N ASP A 456 4.33 7.94 -27.34
CA ASP A 456 4.87 6.89 -26.46
C ASP A 456 3.98 6.69 -25.23
N LYS A 457 3.43 7.78 -24.67
CA LYS A 457 2.42 7.69 -23.60
C LYS A 457 1.16 6.94 -24.06
N GLY A 458 0.72 7.17 -25.29
CA GLY A 458 -0.39 6.43 -25.89
C GLY A 458 -0.12 4.93 -26.04
N GLN A 459 1.08 4.56 -26.51
CA GLN A 459 1.49 3.15 -26.60
C GLN A 459 1.59 2.49 -25.23
N PHE A 460 2.21 3.18 -24.28
CA PHE A 460 2.29 2.74 -22.88
C PHE A 460 0.89 2.52 -22.29
N ALA A 461 -0.05 3.45 -22.51
CA ALA A 461 -1.42 3.37 -22.03
C ALA A 461 -2.14 2.10 -22.52
N VAL A 462 -1.98 1.73 -23.80
CA VAL A 462 -2.54 0.49 -24.35
C VAL A 462 -1.95 -0.74 -23.67
N GLN A 463 -0.62 -0.79 -23.53
CA GLN A 463 0.05 -1.91 -22.85
C GLN A 463 -0.39 -2.01 -21.39
N ALA A 464 -0.51 -0.88 -20.68
CA ALA A 464 -0.90 -0.84 -19.29
C ALA A 464 -2.34 -1.32 -19.10
N TRP A 465 -3.22 -0.98 -20.05
CA TRP A 465 -4.58 -1.49 -20.10
C TRP A 465 -4.63 -3.01 -20.26
N LEU A 466 -3.91 -3.55 -21.26
CA LEU A 466 -3.85 -4.99 -21.52
C LEU A 466 -3.27 -5.77 -20.32
N GLU A 467 -2.19 -5.27 -19.73
CA GLU A 467 -1.60 -5.85 -18.53
C GLU A 467 -2.59 -5.82 -17.35
N SER A 468 -3.36 -4.75 -17.18
CA SER A 468 -4.37 -4.68 -16.13
C SER A 468 -5.47 -5.75 -16.28
N GLU A 469 -5.91 -6.02 -17.51
CA GLU A 469 -6.88 -7.07 -17.82
C GLU A 469 -6.29 -8.46 -17.59
N GLN A 470 -5.02 -8.67 -17.97
CA GLN A 470 -4.33 -9.92 -17.73
C GLN A 470 -4.19 -10.22 -16.23
N ILE A 471 -3.71 -9.24 -15.44
CA ILE A 471 -3.61 -9.39 -13.99
C ILE A 471 -5.00 -9.64 -13.39
N GLU A 472 -6.04 -8.91 -13.78
CA GLU A 472 -7.41 -9.15 -13.29
C GLU A 472 -7.90 -10.57 -13.62
N LYS A 473 -7.65 -11.05 -14.85
CA LYS A 473 -7.97 -12.42 -15.25
C LYS A 473 -7.27 -13.44 -14.35
N MET A 474 -5.98 -13.26 -14.09
CA MET A 474 -5.21 -14.16 -13.22
C MET A 474 -5.66 -14.08 -11.76
N LEU A 475 -5.95 -12.89 -11.24
CA LEU A 475 -6.54 -12.74 -9.90
C LEU A 475 -7.86 -13.51 -9.78
N ASN A 476 -8.66 -13.58 -10.85
CA ASN A 476 -9.93 -14.31 -10.87
C ASN A 476 -9.78 -15.84 -11.04
N THR A 477 -8.61 -16.37 -11.42
CA THR A 477 -8.37 -17.82 -11.42
C THR A 477 -8.04 -18.37 -10.03
N HIS A 478 -7.72 -17.49 -9.07
CA HIS A 478 -7.43 -17.90 -7.70
C HIS A 478 -8.69 -18.25 -6.93
N THR A 479 -8.72 -19.47 -6.37
CA THR A 479 -9.77 -19.94 -5.46
C THR A 479 -9.35 -19.88 -3.98
N CYS A 480 -8.13 -19.40 -3.70
CA CYS A 480 -7.67 -19.22 -2.34
C CYS A 480 -8.43 -18.07 -1.68
N ASN A 481 -9.10 -18.33 -0.54
CA ASN A 481 -9.72 -17.28 0.27
C ASN A 481 -8.68 -16.36 0.97
N ILE A 482 -7.43 -16.36 0.48
CA ILE A 482 -6.39 -15.34 0.71
C ILE A 482 -6.85 -13.97 0.16
N GLU A 483 -7.95 -13.98 -0.61
CA GLU A 483 -8.64 -12.83 -1.19
C GLU A 483 -8.78 -11.61 -0.29
N ARG A 484 -8.96 -11.83 1.01
CA ARG A 484 -9.35 -10.78 1.96
C ARG A 484 -8.23 -9.81 2.34
N ALA A 485 -6.98 -10.10 1.98
CA ALA A 485 -5.86 -9.18 2.15
C ALA A 485 -5.27 -8.79 0.78
N PHE A 486 -4.59 -9.72 0.11
CA PHE A 486 -3.79 -9.42 -1.08
C PHE A 486 -4.63 -9.09 -2.33
N LEU A 487 -5.73 -9.81 -2.59
CA LEU A 487 -6.61 -9.56 -3.76
C LEU A 487 -7.32 -8.20 -3.65
N TYR A 488 -7.82 -7.84 -2.46
CA TYR A 488 -8.47 -6.55 -2.26
C TYR A 488 -7.53 -5.41 -2.68
N PHE A 489 -6.28 -5.43 -2.22
CA PHE A 489 -5.30 -4.41 -2.63
C PHE A 489 -4.92 -4.50 -4.10
N GLY A 490 -4.71 -5.70 -4.63
CA GLY A 490 -4.46 -5.86 -6.06
C GLY A 490 -5.55 -5.20 -6.90
N ARG A 491 -6.83 -5.48 -6.60
CA ARG A 491 -7.99 -4.89 -7.29
C ARG A 491 -8.11 -3.38 -7.08
N GLN A 492 -7.82 -2.89 -5.88
CA GLN A 492 -7.79 -1.45 -5.59
C GLN A 492 -6.77 -0.72 -6.46
N VAL A 493 -5.54 -1.23 -6.47
CA VAL A 493 -4.43 -0.63 -7.20
C VAL A 493 -4.66 -0.74 -8.72
N LEU A 494 -5.18 -1.87 -9.21
CA LEU A 494 -5.58 -2.02 -10.61
C LEU A 494 -6.63 -0.98 -11.04
N PHE A 495 -7.63 -0.73 -10.19
CA PHE A 495 -8.61 0.31 -10.46
C PHE A 495 -7.96 1.70 -10.56
N HIS A 496 -7.02 2.01 -9.66
CA HIS A 496 -6.28 3.27 -9.72
C HIS A 496 -5.44 3.39 -11.00
N SER A 497 -4.72 2.33 -11.39
CA SER A 497 -3.94 2.30 -12.64
C SER A 497 -4.83 2.57 -13.85
N ARG A 498 -6.01 1.94 -13.91
CA ARG A 498 -6.97 2.14 -15.00
C ARG A 498 -7.50 3.55 -15.04
N ASN A 499 -7.92 4.12 -13.91
CA ASN A 499 -8.42 5.49 -13.86
C ASN A 499 -7.37 6.49 -14.36
N LEU A 500 -6.11 6.30 -13.96
CA LEU A 500 -5.01 7.17 -14.39
C LEU A 500 -4.82 7.10 -15.90
N VAL A 501 -4.81 5.89 -16.46
CA VAL A 501 -4.68 5.67 -17.91
C VAL A 501 -5.89 6.21 -18.68
N THR A 502 -7.12 5.95 -18.24
CA THR A 502 -8.34 6.36 -18.96
C THR A 502 -8.59 7.86 -18.91
N SER A 503 -8.23 8.53 -17.82
CA SER A 503 -8.46 9.97 -17.67
C SER A 503 -7.76 10.80 -18.76
N GLN A 504 -6.57 10.39 -19.19
CA GLN A 504 -5.75 11.12 -20.17
C GLN A 504 -5.70 10.47 -21.55
N TYR A 505 -5.69 9.14 -21.61
CA TYR A 505 -5.41 8.39 -22.84
C TYR A 505 -6.62 7.62 -23.35
N SER A 506 -7.83 8.07 -23.00
CA SER A 506 -9.11 7.52 -23.47
C SER A 506 -9.16 7.28 -24.98
N ARG A 507 -8.53 8.17 -25.76
CA ARG A 507 -8.44 8.05 -27.24
C ARG A 507 -7.67 6.81 -27.73
N TYR A 508 -6.78 6.24 -26.90
CA TYR A 508 -5.91 5.12 -27.27
C TYR A 508 -6.39 3.78 -26.70
N VAL A 509 -7.15 3.79 -25.60
CA VAL A 509 -7.63 2.57 -24.96
C VAL A 509 -9.06 2.21 -25.43
N PRO A 510 -9.43 0.92 -25.46
CA PRO A 510 -10.77 0.49 -25.84
C PRO A 510 -11.82 1.20 -24.99
N HIS A 511 -12.75 1.91 -25.64
CA HIS A 511 -13.74 2.73 -24.95
C HIS A 511 -14.74 1.82 -24.22
N PRO A 512 -14.88 1.96 -22.90
CA PRO A 512 -15.75 1.08 -22.13
C PRO A 512 -17.24 1.48 -22.22
N ASN A 513 -17.59 2.69 -22.67
CA ASN A 513 -18.98 3.15 -22.68
C ASN A 513 -19.33 4.06 -23.87
N ILE A 514 -20.55 3.90 -24.39
CA ILE A 514 -21.16 4.79 -25.40
C ILE A 514 -21.66 6.05 -24.68
N GLY A 515 -20.79 7.03 -24.42
CA GLY A 515 -21.22 8.30 -23.81
C GLY A 515 -20.10 9.24 -23.37
N ASP A 516 -19.18 8.77 -22.52
CA ASP A 516 -18.02 9.54 -22.05
C ASP A 516 -16.73 8.74 -22.27
N PRO A 517 -15.81 9.20 -23.14
CA PRO A 517 -14.56 8.50 -23.38
C PRO A 517 -13.61 8.56 -22.17
N HIS A 518 -13.72 9.56 -21.29
CA HIS A 518 -12.73 9.83 -20.24
C HIS A 518 -12.98 9.09 -18.92
N PHE A 519 -14.13 8.43 -18.77
CA PHE A 519 -14.53 7.78 -17.51
C PHE A 519 -15.13 6.39 -17.74
N ASN A 520 -14.50 5.35 -17.18
CA ASN A 520 -15.04 4.00 -17.20
C ASN A 520 -16.11 3.82 -16.11
N ARG A 521 -17.32 4.30 -16.41
CA ARG A 521 -18.45 4.24 -15.49
C ARG A 521 -18.74 2.82 -14.98
N ASP A 522 -18.64 1.80 -15.82
CA ASP A 522 -18.99 0.43 -15.44
C ASP A 522 -18.00 -0.15 -14.43
N LYS A 523 -16.70 0.04 -14.66
CA LYS A 523 -15.67 -0.34 -13.69
C LYS A 523 -15.77 0.50 -12.41
N ALA A 524 -16.11 1.79 -12.51
CA ALA A 524 -16.33 2.64 -11.33
C ALA A 524 -17.53 2.15 -10.49
N VAL A 525 -18.67 1.82 -11.11
CA VAL A 525 -19.83 1.25 -10.42
C VAL A 525 -19.48 -0.08 -9.77
N LEU A 526 -18.80 -0.97 -10.48
CA LEU A 526 -18.36 -2.26 -9.95
C LEU A 526 -17.45 -2.07 -8.73
N TRP A 527 -16.48 -1.17 -8.84
CA TRP A 527 -15.54 -0.86 -7.78
C TRP A 527 -16.23 -0.23 -6.56
N LEU A 528 -17.07 0.78 -6.75
CA LEU A 528 -17.85 1.41 -5.66
C LEU A 528 -18.77 0.39 -4.97
N SER A 529 -19.39 -0.51 -5.74
CA SER A 529 -20.22 -1.60 -5.20
C SER A 529 -19.40 -2.61 -4.40
N HIS A 530 -18.15 -2.87 -4.80
CA HIS A 530 -17.21 -3.65 -4.02
C HIS A 530 -16.81 -2.93 -2.72
N GLN A 531 -16.47 -1.64 -2.78
CA GLN A 531 -16.18 -0.82 -1.59
C GLN A 531 -17.35 -0.79 -0.62
N GLN A 532 -18.58 -0.67 -1.12
CA GLN A 532 -19.78 -0.69 -0.28
C GLN A 532 -19.91 -2.00 0.50
N ARG A 533 -19.68 -3.15 -0.14
CA ARG A 533 -19.66 -4.45 0.56
C ARG A 533 -18.58 -4.51 1.62
N VAL A 534 -17.38 -4.01 1.33
CA VAL A 534 -16.27 -3.98 2.29
C VAL A 534 -16.61 -3.10 3.50
N VAL A 535 -17.12 -1.88 3.26
CA VAL A 535 -17.52 -0.95 4.32
C VAL A 535 -18.69 -1.51 5.15
N GLN A 536 -19.68 -2.14 4.52
CA GLN A 536 -20.81 -2.80 5.21
C GLN A 536 -20.38 -3.96 6.10
N ASN A 537 -19.34 -4.70 5.71
CA ASN A 537 -18.78 -5.78 6.53
C ASN A 537 -17.90 -5.24 7.67
N PHE A 538 -17.27 -4.09 7.45
CA PHE A 538 -16.34 -3.45 8.39
C PHE A 538 -17.05 -2.68 9.52
N LEU A 539 -18.05 -1.87 9.17
CA LEU A 539 -18.68 -0.95 10.12
C LEU A 539 -19.35 -1.60 11.34
N PRO A 540 -20.00 -2.78 11.24
CA PRO A 540 -20.60 -3.43 12.41
C PRO A 540 -19.54 -3.80 13.47
N ALA A 541 -18.28 -3.96 13.06
CA ALA A 541 -17.16 -4.22 13.96
C ALA A 541 -16.62 -2.96 14.64
N LEU A 542 -17.04 -1.75 14.26
CA LEU A 542 -16.74 -0.50 14.95
C LEU A 542 -17.72 -0.33 16.12
N PRO A 543 -17.28 -0.54 17.37
CA PRO A 543 -18.15 -0.31 18.49
C PRO A 543 -18.51 1.18 18.60
N ARG A 544 -19.52 1.49 19.40
CA ARG A 544 -19.69 2.85 19.94
C ARG A 544 -18.40 3.24 20.67
N VAL A 545 -18.14 4.55 20.82
CA VAL A 545 -16.94 5.16 21.43
C VAL A 545 -16.47 4.51 22.77
N ALA A 546 -17.31 3.68 23.42
CA ALA A 546 -16.99 2.77 24.52
C ALA A 546 -16.96 1.27 24.11
N GLY A 547 -16.10 0.88 23.16
CA GLY A 547 -16.10 -0.45 22.52
C GLY A 547 -15.34 -1.58 23.23
N PRO A 548 -15.65 -2.87 22.94
CA PRO A 548 -14.95 -4.03 23.50
C PRO A 548 -13.45 -4.05 23.14
N LYS A 549 -12.67 -4.80 23.94
CA LYS A 549 -11.21 -4.97 23.84
C LYS A 549 -10.68 -5.53 22.50
N ASP A 550 -11.56 -5.90 21.56
CA ASP A 550 -11.21 -6.54 20.30
C ASP A 550 -11.36 -5.61 19.07
N ASN A 551 -11.49 -4.29 19.27
CA ASN A 551 -11.59 -3.35 18.15
C ASN A 551 -10.24 -3.22 17.40
N MET A 552 -10.08 -3.99 16.32
CA MET A 552 -8.89 -3.97 15.48
C MET A 552 -8.51 -2.59 14.95
N LEU A 553 -9.48 -1.67 14.77
CA LEU A 553 -9.19 -0.34 14.25
C LEU A 553 -8.40 0.52 15.25
N ALA A 554 -8.63 0.36 16.56
CA ALA A 554 -7.89 1.08 17.59
C ALA A 554 -6.39 0.81 17.51
N SER A 555 -6.00 -0.37 17.01
CA SER A 555 -4.60 -0.73 16.82
C SER A 555 -4.01 -0.31 15.46
N ARG A 556 -4.64 0.65 14.76
CA ARG A 556 -4.28 1.07 13.38
C ARG A 556 -4.22 2.61 13.26
N PRO A 557 -3.31 3.29 13.97
CA PRO A 557 -3.21 4.76 13.97
C PRO A 557 -2.92 5.37 12.59
N TYR A 558 -2.40 4.56 11.67
CA TYR A 558 -2.05 4.94 10.31
C TYR A 558 -3.21 4.86 9.29
N PHE A 559 -4.36 4.25 9.64
CA PHE A 559 -5.51 4.20 8.72
C PHE A 559 -6.24 5.53 8.56
N THR A 560 -6.00 6.52 9.42
CA THR A 560 -6.65 7.82 9.32
C THR A 560 -6.41 8.47 7.95
N PHE A 561 -5.15 8.46 7.49
CA PHE A 561 -4.80 8.99 6.17
C PHE A 561 -5.39 8.14 5.05
N TRP A 562 -5.51 6.82 5.26
CA TRP A 562 -6.19 5.94 4.31
C TRP A 562 -7.65 6.29 4.11
N PHE A 563 -8.39 6.50 5.18
CA PHE A 563 -9.78 6.92 5.04
C PHE A 563 -9.88 8.30 4.38
N HIS A 564 -8.99 9.26 4.69
CA HIS A 564 -8.98 10.55 4.01
C HIS A 564 -8.78 10.43 2.50
N ASP A 565 -7.90 9.53 2.07
CA ASP A 565 -7.68 9.25 0.66
C ASP A 565 -8.91 8.61 0.00
N GLN A 566 -9.55 7.63 0.67
CA GLN A 566 -10.80 7.04 0.17
C GLN A 566 -11.91 8.09 0.02
N LEU A 567 -12.07 8.98 1.01
CA LEU A 567 -13.02 10.11 0.93
C LEU A 567 -12.72 11.01 -0.27
N ALA A 568 -11.46 11.39 -0.46
CA ALA A 568 -11.04 12.22 -1.60
C ALA A 568 -11.35 11.54 -2.94
N ARG A 569 -11.02 10.25 -3.08
CA ARG A 569 -11.29 9.47 -4.31
C ARG A 569 -12.76 9.35 -4.62
N TYR A 570 -13.59 9.01 -3.64
CA TYR A 570 -15.03 8.88 -3.85
C TYR A 570 -15.65 10.22 -4.25
N LEU A 571 -15.22 11.33 -3.62
CA LEU A 571 -15.62 12.68 -4.03
C LEU A 571 -15.16 13.02 -5.46
N ASN A 572 -13.95 12.62 -5.85
CA ASN A 572 -13.44 12.85 -7.21
C ASN A 572 -14.22 12.03 -8.25
N ILE A 573 -14.57 10.77 -7.94
CA ILE A 573 -15.41 9.93 -8.82
C ILE A 573 -16.82 10.53 -8.95
N TRP A 574 -17.42 10.98 -7.85
CA TRP A 574 -18.72 11.65 -7.92
C TRP A 574 -18.65 12.97 -8.71
N ARG A 575 -17.55 13.72 -8.61
CA ARG A 575 -17.35 14.93 -9.40
C ARG A 575 -17.28 14.64 -10.91
N GLN A 576 -16.76 13.49 -11.29
CA GLN A 576 -16.71 13.03 -12.69
C GLN A 576 -18.10 12.59 -13.18
N ASP A 577 -18.85 11.84 -12.37
CA ASP A 577 -20.25 11.47 -12.67
C ASP A 577 -21.16 11.71 -11.45
N PRO A 578 -21.86 12.87 -11.41
CA PRO A 578 -22.74 13.23 -10.30
C PRO A 578 -23.94 12.29 -10.08
N THR A 579 -24.21 11.36 -11.01
CA THR A 579 -25.25 10.33 -10.86
C THR A 579 -24.83 9.18 -9.95
N LEU A 580 -23.52 9.06 -9.64
CA LEU A 580 -22.98 8.01 -8.78
C LEU A 580 -23.18 8.31 -7.29
N HIS A 581 -24.44 8.37 -6.85
CA HIS A 581 -24.80 8.63 -5.44
C HIS A 581 -24.19 7.63 -4.45
N ILE A 582 -23.87 6.41 -4.90
CA ILE A 582 -23.14 5.40 -4.11
C ILE A 582 -21.82 5.95 -3.55
N ALA A 583 -21.11 6.81 -4.30
CA ALA A 583 -19.86 7.42 -3.84
C ALA A 583 -20.08 8.37 -2.66
N LEU A 584 -21.12 9.22 -2.71
CA LEU A 584 -21.48 10.10 -1.59
C LEU A 584 -21.92 9.31 -0.36
N HIS A 585 -22.70 8.24 -0.55
CA HIS A 585 -23.09 7.36 0.56
C HIS A 585 -21.88 6.72 1.23
N LEU A 586 -20.90 6.24 0.45
CA LEU A 586 -19.65 5.73 0.99
C LEU A 586 -18.89 6.80 1.78
N CYS A 587 -18.80 8.03 1.28
CA CYS A 587 -18.16 9.13 1.99
C CYS A 587 -18.77 9.37 3.36
N VAL A 588 -20.09 9.55 3.43
CA VAL A 588 -20.83 9.78 4.69
C VAL A 588 -20.58 8.62 5.66
N THR A 589 -20.57 7.40 5.13
CA THR A 589 -20.37 6.18 5.90
C THR A 589 -18.96 6.08 6.50
N LEU A 590 -17.95 6.55 5.77
CA LEU A 590 -16.55 6.54 6.21
C LEU A 590 -16.16 7.67 7.18
N LEU A 591 -16.99 8.70 7.38
CA LEU A 591 -16.68 9.76 8.36
C LEU A 591 -16.52 9.18 9.78
N ARG A 592 -17.37 8.22 10.16
CA ARG A 592 -17.37 7.63 11.51
C ARG A 592 -16.04 6.96 11.90
N PRO A 593 -15.45 6.05 11.11
CA PRO A 593 -14.13 5.49 11.43
C PRO A 593 -13.02 6.56 11.46
N VAL A 594 -13.09 7.60 10.63
CA VAL A 594 -12.11 8.69 10.62
C VAL A 594 -12.16 9.45 11.94
N GLU A 595 -13.35 9.90 12.35
CA GLU A 595 -13.55 10.60 13.62
C GLU A 595 -13.14 9.76 14.82
N TYR A 596 -13.44 8.46 14.79
CA TYR A 596 -13.00 7.52 15.82
C TYR A 596 -11.48 7.49 15.96
N LEU A 597 -10.75 7.32 14.85
CA LEU A 597 -9.29 7.30 14.87
C LEU A 597 -8.66 8.64 15.27
N MET A 598 -9.20 9.76 14.80
CA MET A 598 -8.73 11.09 15.20
C MET A 598 -8.97 11.40 16.68
N THR A 599 -9.96 10.75 17.29
CA THR A 599 -10.21 10.83 18.74
C THR A 599 -9.17 10.04 19.53
N LEU A 600 -8.83 8.83 19.06
CA LEU A 600 -7.81 7.99 19.70
C LEU A 600 -6.39 8.55 19.52
N PHE A 601 -6.12 9.14 18.36
CA PHE A 601 -4.80 9.58 17.93
C PHE A 601 -4.84 11.07 17.57
N PRO A 602 -4.90 11.96 18.57
CA PRO A 602 -5.07 13.39 18.32
C PRO A 602 -3.89 13.94 17.53
N SER A 603 -4.21 14.61 16.42
CA SER A 603 -3.24 15.28 15.56
C SER A 603 -3.92 16.43 14.82
N ASN A 604 -3.28 17.59 14.78
CA ASN A 604 -3.85 18.79 14.15
C ASN A 604 -3.95 18.63 12.62
N TYR A 605 -2.96 17.97 12.02
CA TYR A 605 -2.84 17.89 10.58
C TYR A 605 -3.95 17.04 9.92
N PRO A 606 -4.21 15.79 10.34
CA PRO A 606 -5.36 15.03 9.88
C PRO A 606 -6.69 15.76 10.11
N ARG A 607 -6.84 16.49 11.23
CA ARG A 607 -8.07 17.21 11.55
C ARG A 607 -8.37 18.33 10.55
N GLN A 608 -7.38 19.16 10.23
CA GLN A 608 -7.54 20.22 9.22
C GLN A 608 -7.95 19.63 7.86
N ARG A 609 -7.32 18.51 7.47
CA ARG A 609 -7.68 17.82 6.22
C ARG A 609 -9.10 17.24 6.26
N TYR A 610 -9.48 16.66 7.39
CA TYR A 610 -10.83 16.15 7.60
C TYR A 610 -11.87 17.25 7.41
N GLU A 611 -11.64 18.45 7.95
CA GLU A 611 -12.55 19.59 7.82
C GLU A 611 -12.76 20.00 6.35
N VAL A 612 -11.68 20.03 5.56
CA VAL A 612 -11.76 20.31 4.11
C VAL A 612 -12.57 19.23 3.38
N LEU A 613 -12.33 17.95 3.67
CA LEU A 613 -13.05 16.84 3.04
C LEU A 613 -14.52 16.79 3.47
N HIS A 614 -14.79 17.07 4.74
CA HIS A 614 -16.14 17.12 5.30
C HIS A 614 -16.95 18.24 4.64
N GLN A 615 -16.38 19.45 4.52
CA GLN A 615 -17.05 20.56 3.83
C GLN A 615 -17.35 20.24 2.36
N ARG A 616 -16.37 19.69 1.63
CA ARG A 616 -16.58 19.24 0.24
C ARG A 616 -17.70 18.22 0.11
N LEU A 617 -17.82 17.30 1.08
CA LEU A 617 -18.89 16.32 1.13
C LEU A 617 -20.25 16.95 1.43
N VAL A 618 -20.32 17.90 2.36
CA VAL A 618 -21.55 18.67 2.65
C VAL A 618 -22.05 19.35 1.39
N ASP A 619 -21.18 20.07 0.68
CA ASP A 619 -21.54 20.78 -0.55
C ASP A 619 -22.04 19.81 -1.64
N ALA A 620 -21.36 18.68 -1.81
CA ALA A 620 -21.74 17.64 -2.76
C ALA A 620 -23.09 16.99 -2.42
N CYS A 621 -23.35 16.71 -1.14
CA CYS A 621 -24.64 16.18 -0.67
C CYS A 621 -25.78 17.17 -0.94
N ILE A 622 -25.58 18.46 -0.63
CA ILE A 622 -26.56 19.52 -0.89
C ILE A 622 -26.88 19.59 -2.39
N PHE A 623 -25.84 19.60 -3.24
CA PHE A 623 -26.01 19.63 -4.70
C PHE A 623 -26.79 18.40 -5.21
N ALA A 624 -26.51 17.22 -4.66
CA ALA A 624 -27.18 15.97 -5.04
C ALA A 624 -28.59 15.79 -4.43
N GLY A 625 -29.05 16.71 -3.57
CA GLY A 625 -30.32 16.56 -2.83
C GLY A 625 -30.29 15.45 -1.78
N ILE A 626 -29.11 15.05 -1.31
CA ILE A 626 -28.90 14.06 -0.24
C ILE A 626 -28.74 14.79 1.10
N PRO A 627 -29.31 14.28 2.21
CA PRO A 627 -29.07 14.86 3.53
C PRO A 627 -27.57 14.98 3.83
N PRO A 628 -27.06 16.17 4.21
CA PRO A 628 -25.65 16.34 4.53
C PRO A 628 -25.28 15.56 5.81
N PRO A 629 -24.00 15.17 5.96
CA PRO A 629 -23.53 14.55 7.19
C PRO A 629 -23.66 15.49 8.40
N PRO A 630 -23.76 14.96 9.63
CA PRO A 630 -23.73 15.78 10.83
C PRO A 630 -22.40 16.56 10.94
N PRO A 631 -22.37 17.66 11.72
CA PRO A 631 -21.13 18.37 11.99
C PRO A 631 -20.13 17.45 12.71
N PRO A 632 -18.81 17.71 12.57
CA PRO A 632 -17.77 16.92 13.21
C PRO A 632 -18.00 16.69 14.70
N SER A 633 -17.93 15.44 15.15
CA SER A 633 -18.28 15.08 16.53
C SER A 633 -17.40 15.73 17.61
N TYR A 634 -16.16 16.09 17.28
CA TYR A 634 -15.22 16.76 18.19
C TYR A 634 -15.46 18.26 18.36
N LEU A 635 -16.38 18.88 17.61
CA LEU A 635 -16.80 20.27 17.86
C LEU A 635 -17.79 20.40 19.03
N ASN A 636 -18.36 19.27 19.48
CA ASN A 636 -19.30 19.20 20.59
C ASN A 636 -18.66 18.76 21.93
N GLN A 637 -17.33 18.57 21.95
CA GLN A 637 -16.51 18.25 23.13
C GLN A 637 -15.61 19.43 23.45
#